data_AF-A0A6J3C5V9-F1
#
_entry.id   AF-A0A6J3C5V9-F1
#
_cell.length_a   1.000
_cell.length_b   1.000
_cell.length_c   1.000
_cell.angle_alpha   90.00
_cell.angle_beta   90.00
_cell.angle_gamma   90.00
#
_symmetry.space_group_name_H-M   'P 1'
#
loop_
_entity.id
_entity.type
_entity.pdbx_description
1 polymer ?
#
loop_
_entity_poly.entity_id
_entity_poly.type
_entity_poly.pdbx_seq_one_letter_code
_entity_poly.pdbx_strand_id
1 'polypeptide(L)'
;MNRPLRVILLLVIKYVHCRLWPKGVVHYAINKKDYDIHSQDVIISTFTQLQKEICVKFFNSPVNYTASEQDKILYVNNPYKSKNCPPKHYDYSKTIVEMPIGYKCIDEKEISRIVVDMLRASIEPSDLPINSYDLIKKFQEKKEDHTRLSLLTPADRNYINAHYHFECDALSQRPGLTSQDFGASLHLTRANLEYYENKLWPLGIVMYGIEGQLRNKPMFAFLKHAMASIELSTCVLFQEASSDDVLTPRNLVWFGSEGEDMPNLGFMTGNQTVRLESMSQGAPGHTAHALNMLTRVLGVPMMSNRFDRDNYVAINWKRVEKGKEHYLEKAPMSAWLQQIPYDFTSATHAPANYLCGSCTETSPYTVEPVQDHLWQKTLSMGHRTDLSDSDRHLINILYGRECQIRFLSKH
;
A
#
# COMPACT_ATOMS: atom_id res chain seq x y z
N MET A 1 -27.26 37.39 -49.33
CA MET A 1 -26.04 37.74 -48.57
C MET A 1 -26.33 37.60 -47.09
N ASN A 2 -25.31 37.27 -46.31
CA ASN A 2 -25.25 37.11 -44.85
C ASN A 2 -25.56 35.72 -44.27
N ARG A 3 -24.50 34.89 -44.20
CA ARG A 3 -24.31 33.88 -43.14
C ARG A 3 -23.94 34.60 -41.84
N PRO A 4 -24.48 34.25 -40.66
CA PRO A 4 -23.88 34.65 -39.41
C PRO A 4 -22.77 33.66 -39.01
N LEU A 5 -21.64 34.24 -38.61
CA LEU A 5 -20.42 33.62 -38.14
C LEU A 5 -20.65 32.71 -36.92
N ARG A 6 -19.96 31.56 -36.90
CA ARG A 6 -19.76 30.72 -35.71
C ARG A 6 -18.96 31.52 -34.67
N VAL A 7 -19.51 31.64 -33.45
CA VAL A 7 -18.72 31.90 -32.25
C VAL A 7 -18.65 30.59 -31.48
N ILE A 8 -17.58 29.83 -31.72
CA ILE A 8 -17.22 28.69 -30.87
C ILE A 8 -16.60 29.30 -29.61
N LEU A 9 -17.36 29.30 -28.52
CA LEU A 9 -16.85 29.64 -27.20
C LEU A 9 -15.89 28.51 -26.77
N LEU A 10 -14.60 28.69 -27.05
CA LEU A 10 -13.54 27.87 -26.47
C LEU A 10 -13.50 28.20 -24.97
N LEU A 11 -14.21 27.41 -24.17
CA LEU A 11 -13.95 27.29 -22.74
C LEU A 11 -12.55 26.68 -22.59
N VAL A 12 -11.55 27.56 -22.53
CA VAL A 12 -10.22 27.20 -22.04
C VAL A 12 -10.38 26.92 -20.56
N ILE A 13 -10.58 25.64 -20.22
CA ILE A 13 -10.37 25.15 -18.86
C ILE A 13 -8.87 25.33 -18.61
N LYS A 14 -8.51 26.46 -17.98
CA LYS A 14 -7.18 26.57 -17.36
C LYS A 14 -7.16 25.52 -16.26
N TYR A 15 -6.44 24.43 -16.50
CA TYR A 15 -6.07 23.48 -15.45
C TYR A 15 -5.29 24.23 -14.38
N VAL A 16 -5.98 24.57 -13.29
CA VAL A 16 -5.38 25.03 -12.05
C VAL A 16 -4.51 23.88 -11.57
N HIS A 17 -3.18 24.08 -11.57
CA HIS A 17 -2.25 23.13 -11.00
C HIS A 17 -2.41 23.17 -9.48
N CYS A 18 -2.87 22.07 -8.88
CA CYS A 18 -2.91 21.93 -7.43
C CYS A 18 -1.51 22.16 -6.84
N ARG A 19 -1.37 23.15 -5.93
CA ARG A 19 -0.11 23.45 -5.21
C ARG A 19 0.10 22.60 -3.95
N LEU A 20 -0.86 21.74 -3.60
CA LEU A 20 -0.76 20.83 -2.46
C LEU A 20 0.37 19.83 -2.67
N TRP A 21 0.98 19.37 -1.57
CA TRP A 21 1.88 18.24 -1.61
C TRP A 21 1.10 16.97 -2.01
N PRO A 22 1.39 16.36 -3.17
CA PRO A 22 0.62 15.22 -3.67
C PRO A 22 0.55 14.08 -2.65
N LYS A 23 -0.62 13.46 -2.49
CA LYS A 23 -0.88 12.37 -1.53
C LYS A 23 -0.63 12.75 -0.06
N GLY A 24 -0.52 14.05 0.25
CA GLY A 24 -0.16 14.54 1.56
C GLY A 24 1.27 14.15 1.97
N VAL A 25 2.15 13.92 1.00
CA VAL A 25 3.53 13.47 1.22
C VAL A 25 4.53 14.59 0.92
N VAL A 26 5.33 14.94 1.92
CA VAL A 26 6.41 15.92 1.84
C VAL A 26 7.75 15.17 1.86
N HIS A 27 8.34 14.96 0.68
CA HIS A 27 9.74 14.57 0.60
C HIS A 27 10.60 15.76 1.04
N TYR A 28 11.54 15.55 1.97
CA TYR A 28 12.44 16.60 2.44
C TYR A 28 13.89 16.15 2.50
N ALA A 29 14.81 17.09 2.32
CA ALA A 29 16.24 16.88 2.52
C ALA A 29 16.79 18.01 3.41
N ILE A 30 17.67 17.67 4.34
CA ILE A 30 18.34 18.65 5.21
C ILE A 30 19.75 18.90 4.71
N ASN A 31 20.14 20.17 4.54
CA ASN A 31 21.52 20.52 4.25
C ASN A 31 22.42 20.25 5.46
N LYS A 32 23.16 19.14 5.42
CA LYS A 32 24.09 18.71 6.47
C LYS A 32 25.23 19.70 6.74
N LYS A 33 25.49 20.66 5.84
CA LYS A 33 26.52 21.70 6.06
C LYS A 33 26.01 22.86 6.92
N ASP A 34 24.70 23.07 6.95
CA ASP A 34 24.09 24.21 7.64
C ASP A 34 23.72 23.88 9.08
N TYR A 35 23.51 22.59 9.40
CA TYR A 35 23.04 22.09 10.70
C TYR A 35 23.93 20.96 11.22
N ASP A 36 24.32 21.05 12.49
CA ASP A 36 24.96 19.94 13.20
C ASP A 36 23.98 18.76 13.43
N ILE A 37 24.50 17.63 13.94
CA ILE A 37 23.72 16.39 14.16
C ILE A 37 22.57 16.62 15.14
N HIS A 38 22.79 17.38 16.21
CA HIS A 38 21.76 17.65 17.21
C HIS A 38 20.64 18.50 16.60
N SER A 39 21.02 19.56 15.87
CA SER A 39 20.08 20.40 15.14
C SER A 39 19.23 19.61 14.13
N GLN A 40 19.83 18.66 13.42
CA GLN A 40 19.13 17.77 12.50
C GLN A 40 18.13 16.86 13.24
N ASP A 41 18.53 16.30 14.38
CA ASP A 41 17.69 15.43 15.19
C ASP A 41 16.45 16.15 15.75
N VAL A 42 16.61 17.41 16.18
CA VAL A 42 15.49 18.25 16.63
C VAL A 42 14.50 18.51 15.48
N ILE A 43 15.00 18.79 14.27
CA ILE A 43 14.14 18.99 13.08
C ILE A 43 13.37 17.71 12.72
N ILE A 44 14.07 16.57 12.65
CA ILE A 44 13.47 15.28 12.29
C ILE A 44 12.45 14.82 13.34
N SER A 45 12.79 14.93 14.63
CA SER A 45 11.90 14.55 15.72
C SER A 45 10.66 15.45 15.76
N THR A 46 10.80 16.75 15.50
CA THR A 46 9.64 17.67 15.41
C THR A 46 8.72 17.29 14.25
N PHE A 47 9.26 17.01 13.04
CA PHE A 47 8.43 16.52 11.92
C PHE A 47 7.71 15.22 12.27
N THR A 48 8.39 14.33 13.00
CA THR A 48 7.84 13.06 13.48
C THR A 48 6.73 13.24 14.51
N GLN A 49 6.76 14.32 15.30
CA GLN A 49 5.68 14.66 16.21
C GLN A 49 4.50 15.30 15.46
N LEU A 50 4.77 16.22 14.53
CA LEU A 50 3.73 16.89 13.72
C LEU A 50 2.90 15.89 12.91
N GLN A 51 3.53 14.90 12.25
CA GLN A 51 2.82 13.87 11.48
C GLN A 51 1.87 12.97 12.30
N LYS A 52 1.91 13.04 13.63
CA LYS A 52 0.94 12.38 14.54
C LYS A 52 -0.32 13.23 14.75
N GLU A 53 -0.22 14.53 14.51
CA GLU A 53 -1.29 15.50 14.72
C GLU A 53 -1.98 15.93 13.41
N ILE A 54 -1.25 15.88 12.28
CA ILE A 54 -1.74 16.28 10.96
C ILE A 54 -1.67 15.16 9.92
N CYS A 55 -2.49 15.29 8.88
CA CYS A 55 -2.65 14.34 7.78
C CYS A 55 -1.54 14.41 6.72
N VAL A 56 -0.43 15.05 7.04
CA VAL A 56 0.74 15.22 6.16
C VAL A 56 1.88 14.35 6.68
N LYS A 57 2.59 13.66 5.77
CA LYS A 57 3.72 12.78 6.08
C LYS A 57 5.03 13.35 5.57
N PHE A 58 6.09 13.26 6.36
CA PHE A 58 7.41 13.79 6.00
C PHE A 58 8.39 12.64 5.75
N PHE A 59 9.06 12.65 4.59
CA PHE A 59 10.02 11.60 4.19
C PHE A 59 11.40 12.17 3.94
N ASN A 60 12.37 11.77 4.76
CA ASN A 60 13.76 12.17 4.57
C ASN A 60 14.32 11.49 3.31
N SER A 61 14.56 12.27 2.27
CA SER A 61 15.00 11.82 0.96
C SER A 61 16.45 12.24 0.72
N PRO A 62 17.29 11.37 0.13
CA PRO A 62 18.67 11.74 -0.20
C PRO A 62 18.70 12.90 -1.20
N VAL A 63 19.72 13.76 -1.10
CA VAL A 63 19.86 14.99 -1.92
C VAL A 63 19.89 14.71 -3.43
N ASN A 64 20.19 13.48 -3.84
CA ASN A 64 20.21 13.01 -5.23
C ASN A 64 18.84 12.54 -5.75
N TYR A 65 17.75 12.78 -5.02
CA TYR A 65 16.39 12.48 -5.47
C TYR A 65 16.04 13.35 -6.69
N THR A 66 15.88 12.73 -7.86
CA THR A 66 15.43 13.40 -9.09
C THR A 66 13.94 13.66 -9.01
N ALA A 67 13.60 14.79 -8.43
CA ALA A 67 12.25 15.32 -8.36
C ALA A 67 11.73 15.66 -9.77
N SER A 68 10.59 15.09 -10.16
CA SER A 68 9.91 15.38 -11.43
C SER A 68 9.18 16.74 -11.35
N GLU A 69 8.70 17.32 -12.45
CA GLU A 69 7.88 18.56 -12.38
C GLU A 69 6.61 18.38 -11.52
N GLN A 70 6.17 17.13 -11.31
CA GLN A 70 4.99 16.77 -10.51
C GLN A 70 5.33 16.47 -9.04
N ASP A 71 6.57 16.07 -8.74
CA ASP A 71 7.01 15.69 -7.39
C ASP A 71 7.98 16.74 -6.84
N LYS A 72 7.54 17.55 -5.87
CA LYS A 72 8.39 18.57 -5.23
C LYS A 72 9.22 17.98 -4.08
N ILE A 73 10.34 18.63 -3.76
CA ILE A 73 11.13 18.33 -2.56
C ILE A 73 11.30 19.58 -1.68
N LEU A 74 11.10 19.41 -0.38
CA LEU A 74 11.34 20.41 0.64
C LEU A 74 12.82 20.41 1.02
N TYR A 75 13.52 21.52 0.80
CA TYR A 75 14.94 21.64 1.13
C TYR A 75 15.12 22.49 2.39
N VAL A 76 15.49 21.85 3.49
CA VAL A 76 15.74 22.51 4.78
C VAL A 76 17.19 22.98 4.83
N ASN A 77 17.39 24.29 4.83
CA ASN A 77 18.72 24.90 4.70
C ASN A 77 18.87 26.18 5.55
N ASN A 78 20.10 26.66 5.72
CA ASN A 78 20.36 27.98 6.29
C ASN A 78 21.53 28.66 5.56
N PRO A 79 21.40 28.93 4.25
CA PRO A 79 22.52 29.36 3.42
C PRO A 79 23.12 30.70 3.88
N TYR A 80 22.31 31.54 4.53
CA TYR A 80 22.73 32.85 5.04
C TYR A 80 23.19 32.82 6.50
N LYS A 81 23.28 31.65 7.14
CA LYS A 81 23.63 31.50 8.56
C LYS A 81 22.80 32.40 9.47
N SER A 82 21.52 32.56 9.13
CA SER A 82 20.59 33.39 9.88
C SER A 82 20.41 32.83 11.29
N LYS A 83 20.36 33.71 12.29
CA LYS A 83 19.99 33.33 13.65
C LYS A 83 18.48 33.33 13.85
N ASN A 84 17.73 34.15 13.11
CA ASN A 84 16.29 34.36 13.33
C ASN A 84 15.46 33.74 12.19
N CYS A 85 14.16 33.56 12.42
CA CYS A 85 13.21 32.96 11.48
C CYS A 85 12.04 33.89 11.17
N PRO A 86 12.28 34.96 10.39
CA PRO A 86 11.19 35.83 9.94
C PRO A 86 10.19 35.03 9.09
N PRO A 87 8.92 35.42 9.05
CA PRO A 87 7.94 34.84 8.13
C PRO A 87 8.49 34.82 6.71
N LYS A 88 8.39 33.66 6.06
CA LYS A 88 8.93 33.43 4.71
C LYS A 88 7.79 33.20 3.74
N HIS A 89 7.98 33.70 2.52
CA HIS A 89 7.14 33.31 1.40
C HIS A 89 7.74 32.06 0.76
N TYR A 90 6.93 31.02 0.57
CA TYR A 90 7.34 29.78 -0.08
C TYR A 90 7.04 29.85 -1.57
N ASP A 91 8.01 29.48 -2.40
CA ASP A 91 7.88 29.48 -3.85
C ASP A 91 7.63 28.04 -4.35
N TYR A 92 6.37 27.74 -4.65
CA TYR A 92 5.94 26.45 -5.18
C TYR A 92 6.03 26.37 -6.72
N SER A 93 6.52 27.41 -7.41
CA SER A 93 6.72 27.34 -8.86
C SER A 93 7.92 26.44 -9.24
N LYS A 94 8.84 26.22 -8.30
CA LYS A 94 10.04 25.40 -8.46
C LYS A 94 9.81 23.97 -7.98
N THR A 95 10.66 23.07 -8.45
CA THR A 95 10.73 21.67 -7.98
C THR A 95 11.28 21.58 -6.56
N ILE A 96 12.19 22.49 -6.19
CA ILE A 96 12.77 22.59 -4.85
C ILE A 96 12.09 23.73 -4.10
N VAL A 97 11.44 23.42 -2.99
CA VAL A 97 10.83 24.38 -2.06
C VAL A 97 11.79 24.60 -0.90
N GLU A 98 12.43 25.76 -0.85
CA GLU A 98 13.36 26.08 0.25
C GLU A 98 12.62 26.44 1.53
N MET A 99 13.02 25.83 2.65
CA MET A 99 12.49 26.12 3.98
C MET A 99 13.64 26.42 4.94
N PRO A 100 14.06 27.70 5.00
CA PRO A 100 15.21 28.03 5.80
C PRO A 100 14.88 28.13 7.30
N ILE A 101 15.64 27.43 8.15
CA ILE A 101 15.50 27.47 9.61
C ILE A 101 16.74 28.12 10.22
N GLY A 102 16.54 29.24 10.92
CA GLY A 102 17.60 29.96 11.63
C GLY A 102 18.00 29.28 12.94
N TYR A 103 19.23 29.51 13.39
CA TYR A 103 19.82 28.78 14.53
C TYR A 103 19.08 28.95 15.87
N LYS A 104 18.39 30.07 16.11
CA LYS A 104 17.62 30.29 17.35
C LYS A 104 16.21 29.69 17.32
N CYS A 105 15.81 29.08 16.21
CA CYS A 105 14.49 28.52 16.02
C CYS A 105 14.51 27.00 15.92
N ILE A 106 15.64 26.38 16.29
CA ILE A 106 15.81 24.94 16.31
C ILE A 106 15.27 24.43 17.64
N ASP A 107 13.96 24.54 17.76
CA ASP A 107 13.15 24.05 18.87
C ASP A 107 11.78 23.61 18.34
N GLU A 108 11.12 22.70 19.04
CA GLU A 108 9.89 22.06 18.55
C GLU A 108 8.79 23.06 18.21
N LYS A 109 8.69 24.17 18.95
CA LYS A 109 7.61 25.16 18.79
C LYS A 109 7.82 26.01 17.55
N GLU A 110 9.02 26.56 17.37
CA GLU A 110 9.30 27.39 16.19
C GLU A 110 9.34 26.54 14.90
N ILE A 111 9.88 25.33 14.95
CA ILE A 111 9.85 24.41 13.80
C ILE A 111 8.41 24.08 13.43
N SER A 112 7.54 23.80 14.41
CA SER A 112 6.11 23.55 14.17
C SER A 112 5.43 24.71 13.48
N ARG A 113 5.69 25.95 13.95
CA ARG A 113 5.17 27.16 13.30
C ARG A 113 5.62 27.28 11.84
N ILE A 114 6.92 27.09 11.59
CA ILE A 114 7.50 27.19 10.24
C ILE A 114 6.91 26.12 9.30
N VAL A 115 6.69 24.90 9.80
CA VAL A 115 6.05 23.82 9.03
C VAL A 115 4.60 24.16 8.71
N VAL A 116 3.84 24.70 9.66
CA VAL A 116 2.46 25.15 9.43
C VAL A 116 2.41 26.27 8.39
N ASP A 117 3.30 27.25 8.48
CA ASP A 117 3.39 28.36 7.51
C ASP A 117 3.65 27.82 6.09
N MET A 118 4.57 26.84 5.98
CA MET A 118 4.84 26.13 4.72
C MET A 118 3.60 25.40 4.20
N LEU A 119 2.96 24.56 5.02
CA LEU A 119 1.76 23.82 4.59
C LEU A 119 0.60 24.74 4.23
N ARG A 120 0.41 25.86 4.94
CA ARG A 120 -0.58 26.88 4.61
C ARG A 120 -0.27 27.54 3.27
N ALA A 121 1.00 27.87 2.99
CA ALA A 121 1.40 28.47 1.73
C ALA A 121 1.20 27.55 0.51
N SER A 122 1.16 26.23 0.73
CA SER A 122 0.82 25.24 -0.32
C SER A 122 -0.68 25.17 -0.66
N ILE A 123 -1.55 25.68 0.21
CA ILE A 123 -3.01 25.70 0.03
C ILE A 123 -3.36 27.02 -0.66
N GLU A 124 -3.82 27.00 -1.91
CA GLU A 124 -4.21 28.24 -2.60
C GLU A 124 -5.38 28.94 -1.88
N PRO A 125 -5.38 30.29 -1.80
CA PRO A 125 -6.58 31.05 -1.51
C PRO A 125 -7.47 31.03 -2.77
N SER A 126 -8.26 29.97 -2.93
CA SER A 126 -9.22 29.86 -4.03
C SER A 126 -10.60 30.35 -3.57
N ASP A 127 -11.15 31.32 -4.31
CA ASP A 127 -12.54 31.77 -4.26
C ASP A 127 -13.50 30.63 -4.68
N LEU A 128 -13.69 29.63 -3.83
CA LEU A 128 -14.75 28.62 -3.94
C LEU A 128 -15.66 28.70 -2.70
N PRO A 129 -16.99 28.57 -2.86
CA PRO A 129 -17.99 28.95 -1.85
C PRO A 129 -18.20 27.84 -0.81
N ILE A 130 -17.11 27.28 -0.28
CA ILE A 130 -17.19 26.41 0.89
C ILE A 130 -16.74 27.25 2.07
N ASN A 131 -17.74 27.83 2.74
CA ASN A 131 -17.55 28.70 3.88
C ASN A 131 -16.68 27.96 4.92
N SER A 132 -15.46 28.43 5.15
CA SER A 132 -14.47 27.82 6.05
C SER A 132 -15.04 27.50 7.45
N TYR A 133 -16.08 28.23 7.85
CA TYR A 133 -16.86 27.99 9.07
C TYR A 133 -17.66 26.67 9.09
N ASP A 134 -18.18 26.19 7.96
CA ASP A 134 -18.99 24.96 7.92
C ASP A 134 -18.16 23.68 8.04
N LEU A 135 -16.90 23.69 7.59
CA LEU A 135 -15.96 22.58 7.78
C LEU A 135 -15.45 22.49 9.22
N ILE A 136 -15.21 23.65 9.87
CA ILE A 136 -14.82 23.73 11.28
C ILE A 136 -15.93 23.19 12.18
N LYS A 137 -17.20 23.47 11.84
CA LYS A 137 -18.37 23.01 12.59
C LYS A 137 -18.56 21.49 12.55
N LYS A 138 -18.12 20.82 11.49
CA LYS A 138 -18.20 19.34 11.35
C LYS A 138 -17.15 18.58 12.17
N PHE A 139 -16.05 19.24 12.54
CA PHE A 139 -14.96 18.67 13.34
C PHE A 139 -14.94 19.14 14.81
N GLN A 140 -15.85 20.03 15.22
CA GLN A 140 -15.83 20.65 16.55
C GLN A 140 -16.49 19.86 17.69
N GLU A 141 -16.73 18.56 17.55
CA GLU A 141 -17.18 17.73 18.67
C GLU A 141 -16.15 16.66 19.03
N LYS A 142 -15.03 17.08 19.60
CA LYS A 142 -14.26 16.23 20.52
C LYS A 142 -13.70 17.10 21.63
N LYS A 143 -14.26 16.91 22.83
CA LYS A 143 -13.89 17.61 24.07
C LYS A 143 -12.36 17.68 24.21
N GLU A 144 -11.89 18.87 24.56
CA GLU A 144 -10.51 19.15 24.93
C GLU A 144 -10.06 18.17 26.02
N ASP A 145 -9.02 17.39 25.71
CA ASP A 145 -8.24 16.69 26.71
C ASP A 145 -6.99 17.52 26.98
N HIS A 146 -7.05 18.38 27.99
CA HIS A 146 -5.94 19.28 28.40
C HIS A 146 -4.71 18.52 28.93
N THR A 147 -4.68 17.19 28.85
CA THR A 147 -3.53 16.37 29.25
C THR A 147 -2.58 16.00 28.11
N ARG A 148 -2.91 16.30 26.84
CA ARG A 148 -1.97 16.15 25.72
C ARG A 148 -1.20 17.44 25.44
N LEU A 149 0.10 17.44 25.71
CA LEU A 149 1.05 18.42 25.17
C LEU A 149 1.02 18.34 23.63
N SER A 150 0.28 19.24 23.00
CA SER A 150 0.12 19.26 21.55
C SER A 150 0.98 20.37 20.95
N LEU A 151 1.71 20.05 19.89
CA LEU A 151 2.57 21.01 19.20
C LEU A 151 1.78 22.05 18.39
N LEU A 152 0.58 21.69 17.94
CA LEU A 152 -0.26 22.54 17.10
C LEU A 152 -1.47 23.08 17.87
N THR A 153 -1.86 24.30 17.52
CA THR A 153 -3.17 24.81 17.95
C THR A 153 -4.28 23.98 17.30
N PRO A 154 -5.45 23.80 17.95
CA PRO A 154 -6.59 23.13 17.34
C PRO A 154 -6.99 23.74 15.99
N ALA A 155 -6.88 25.06 15.86
CA ALA A 155 -7.18 25.78 14.62
C ALA A 155 -6.23 25.38 13.48
N ASP A 156 -4.92 25.36 13.72
CA ASP A 156 -3.93 24.96 12.72
C ASP A 156 -4.07 23.50 12.32
N ARG A 157 -4.23 22.63 13.31
CA ARG A 157 -4.45 21.19 13.12
C ARG A 157 -5.67 20.92 12.25
N ASN A 158 -6.81 21.52 12.59
CA ASN A 158 -8.06 21.33 11.86
C ASN A 158 -7.99 21.93 10.46
N TYR A 159 -7.36 23.10 10.30
CA TYR A 159 -7.17 23.74 9.00
C TYR A 159 -6.35 22.85 8.06
N ILE A 160 -5.18 22.37 8.50
CA ILE A 160 -4.33 21.50 7.69
C ILE A 160 -5.06 20.20 7.37
N ASN A 161 -5.66 19.55 8.38
CA ASN A 161 -6.36 18.28 8.18
C ASN A 161 -7.55 18.39 7.25
N ALA A 162 -8.32 19.47 7.28
CA ALA A 162 -9.45 19.66 6.37
C ALA A 162 -9.01 19.80 4.91
N HIS A 163 -7.91 20.50 4.64
CA HIS A 163 -7.43 20.75 3.28
C HIS A 163 -6.60 19.58 2.73
N TYR A 164 -5.83 18.91 3.59
CA TYR A 164 -5.10 17.70 3.22
C TYR A 164 -5.93 16.43 3.32
N HIS A 165 -7.19 16.52 3.80
CA HIS A 165 -8.08 15.38 4.02
C HIS A 165 -8.16 14.51 2.78
N PHE A 166 -8.48 15.08 1.62
CA PHE A 166 -8.65 14.32 0.36
C PHE A 166 -7.36 13.65 -0.10
N GLU A 167 -6.23 14.35 0.04
CA GLU A 167 -4.90 13.84 -0.32
C GLU A 167 -4.45 12.69 0.59
N CYS A 168 -4.85 12.70 1.86
CA CYS A 168 -4.47 11.71 2.86
C CYS A 168 -5.55 10.62 3.14
N ASP A 169 -6.80 10.83 2.70
CA ASP A 169 -7.91 9.88 2.82
C ASP A 169 -7.64 8.62 2.01
N ALA A 170 -6.98 8.78 0.85
CA ALA A 170 -6.49 7.69 0.03
C ALA A 170 -5.50 6.76 0.77
N LEU A 171 -4.90 7.24 1.86
CA LEU A 171 -3.97 6.49 2.73
C LEU A 171 -4.60 6.07 4.07
N SER A 172 -5.76 6.62 4.46
CA SER A 172 -6.32 6.46 5.81
C SER A 172 -7.75 5.88 5.86
N GLN A 173 -8.46 5.77 4.73
CA GLN A 173 -9.75 5.08 4.70
C GLN A 173 -9.58 3.56 4.60
N ARG A 174 -10.22 2.84 5.53
CA ARG A 174 -10.87 1.57 5.20
C ARG A 174 -11.92 1.89 4.13
N PRO A 175 -11.95 1.24 2.96
CA PRO A 175 -12.94 1.53 1.94
C PRO A 175 -14.33 1.10 2.45
N GLY A 176 -15.06 2.04 3.02
CA GLY A 176 -16.51 2.03 2.95
C GLY A 176 -16.88 2.34 1.50
N LEU A 177 -16.98 1.29 0.67
CA LEU A 177 -17.43 1.36 -0.72
C LEU A 177 -18.78 2.10 -0.77
N THR A 178 -18.76 3.36 -1.19
CA THR A 178 -19.95 4.02 -1.72
C THR A 178 -20.03 3.69 -3.20
N SER A 179 -21.18 3.15 -3.60
CA SER A 179 -21.50 2.57 -4.90
C SER A 179 -21.57 3.57 -6.06
N GLN A 180 -20.88 4.70 -5.99
CA GLN A 180 -21.02 5.82 -6.94
C GLN A 180 -19.78 6.17 -7.78
N ASP A 181 -18.60 5.61 -7.51
CA ASP A 181 -17.39 5.83 -8.35
C ASP A 181 -17.17 4.76 -9.44
N PHE A 182 -18.17 3.93 -9.72
CA PHE A 182 -18.16 2.91 -10.79
C PHE A 182 -18.33 3.52 -12.21
N GLY A 183 -17.52 4.52 -12.55
CA GLY A 183 -17.55 5.22 -13.85
C GLY A 183 -16.27 5.16 -14.67
N ALA A 184 -15.14 4.76 -14.10
CA ALA A 184 -13.92 4.47 -14.85
C ALA A 184 -13.76 2.95 -14.94
N SER A 185 -13.87 2.41 -16.16
CA SER A 185 -13.71 0.99 -16.43
C SER A 185 -12.36 0.49 -15.92
N LEU A 186 -12.35 -0.31 -14.85
CA LEU A 186 -11.15 -0.95 -14.30
C LEU A 186 -10.63 -1.97 -15.32
N HIS A 187 -9.66 -1.56 -16.12
CA HIS A 187 -9.04 -2.42 -17.12
C HIS A 187 -7.58 -2.69 -16.77
N LEU A 188 -7.21 -3.97 -16.84
CA LEU A 188 -5.81 -4.40 -16.86
C LEU A 188 -5.08 -3.63 -17.96
N THR A 189 -3.92 -3.06 -17.65
CA THR A 189 -3.07 -2.47 -18.68
C THR A 189 -2.54 -3.58 -19.60
N ARG A 190 -2.03 -3.21 -20.78
CA ARG A 190 -1.38 -4.16 -21.69
C ARG A 190 -0.27 -4.95 -21.00
N ALA A 191 0.55 -4.29 -20.18
CA ALA A 191 1.63 -4.94 -19.44
C ALA A 191 1.09 -5.95 -18.41
N ASN A 192 -0.05 -5.65 -17.76
CA ASN A 192 -0.70 -6.60 -16.87
C ASN A 192 -1.22 -7.82 -17.65
N LEU A 193 -1.88 -7.61 -18.79
CA LEU A 193 -2.37 -8.69 -19.64
C LEU A 193 -1.23 -9.63 -20.08
N GLU A 194 -0.12 -9.07 -20.56
CA GLU A 194 1.08 -9.84 -20.94
C GLU A 194 1.68 -10.61 -19.75
N TYR A 195 1.67 -10.03 -18.54
CA TYR A 195 2.15 -10.73 -17.35
C TYR A 195 1.26 -11.92 -16.97
N TYR A 196 -0.07 -11.78 -17.08
CA TYR A 196 -1.03 -12.78 -16.61
C TYR A 196 -1.50 -13.78 -17.67
N GLU A 197 -1.18 -13.58 -18.95
CA GLU A 197 -1.66 -14.36 -20.11
C GLU A 197 -1.70 -15.88 -19.87
N ASN A 198 -0.64 -16.43 -19.26
CA ASN A 198 -0.48 -17.88 -19.02
C ASN A 198 -0.50 -18.28 -17.54
N LYS A 199 -0.95 -17.39 -16.64
CA LYS A 199 -0.93 -17.61 -15.18
C LYS A 199 -2.30 -17.84 -14.57
N LEU A 200 -3.38 -17.52 -15.28
CA LEU A 200 -4.73 -17.64 -14.74
C LEU A 200 -5.30 -19.02 -15.02
N TRP A 201 -6.05 -19.57 -14.06
CA TRP A 201 -6.75 -20.83 -14.25
C TRP A 201 -7.93 -20.64 -15.22
N PRO A 202 -8.02 -21.46 -16.29
CA PRO A 202 -9.14 -21.39 -17.21
C PRO A 202 -10.48 -21.50 -16.49
N LEU A 203 -11.46 -20.70 -16.90
CA LEU A 203 -12.80 -20.67 -16.30
C LEU A 203 -12.82 -20.26 -14.81
N GLY A 204 -11.69 -19.84 -14.25
CA GLY A 204 -11.54 -19.57 -12.82
C GLY A 204 -11.79 -20.81 -11.97
N ILE A 205 -11.46 -22.00 -12.49
CA ILE A 205 -11.58 -23.27 -11.77
C ILE A 205 -10.18 -23.81 -11.50
N VAL A 206 -9.82 -23.90 -10.21
CA VAL A 206 -8.61 -24.56 -9.76
C VAL A 206 -8.92 -26.03 -9.53
N MET A 207 -8.39 -26.89 -10.40
CA MET A 207 -8.45 -28.33 -10.17
C MET A 207 -7.44 -28.72 -9.10
N TYR A 208 -7.87 -29.47 -8.09
CA TYR A 208 -6.97 -29.96 -7.04
C TYR A 208 -7.21 -31.43 -6.71
N GLY A 209 -6.20 -32.10 -6.18
CA GLY A 209 -6.31 -33.45 -5.63
C GLY A 209 -5.60 -33.52 -4.29
N ILE A 210 -5.93 -34.52 -3.48
CA ILE A 210 -5.28 -34.75 -2.19
C ILE A 210 -5.05 -36.24 -1.98
N GLU A 211 -3.86 -36.56 -1.46
CA GLU A 211 -3.53 -37.92 -1.04
C GLU A 211 -4.48 -38.41 0.06
N GLY A 212 -5.07 -39.59 -0.12
CA GLY A 212 -6.17 -40.08 0.72
C GLY A 212 -5.86 -40.10 2.22
N GLN A 213 -4.62 -40.43 2.60
CA GLN A 213 -4.18 -40.46 4.00
C GLN A 213 -4.16 -39.09 4.70
N LEU A 214 -4.10 -38.00 3.93
CA LEU A 214 -4.06 -36.64 4.44
C LEU A 214 -5.43 -36.05 4.74
N ARG A 215 -6.51 -36.66 4.22
CA ARG A 215 -7.89 -36.17 4.40
C ARG A 215 -8.32 -36.11 5.86
N ASN A 216 -7.80 -37.01 6.69
CA ASN A 216 -8.10 -37.06 8.11
C ASN A 216 -7.17 -36.19 8.97
N LYS A 217 -6.23 -35.45 8.36
CA LYS A 217 -5.29 -34.59 9.09
C LYS A 217 -5.91 -33.21 9.34
N PRO A 218 -5.67 -32.57 10.50
CA PRO A 218 -6.20 -31.23 10.83
C PRO A 218 -5.87 -30.18 9.76
N MET A 219 -4.69 -30.35 9.17
CA MET A 219 -4.16 -29.54 8.10
C MET A 219 -5.04 -29.46 6.84
N PHE A 220 -5.76 -30.54 6.52
CA PHE A 220 -6.72 -30.51 5.41
C PHE A 220 -7.88 -29.56 5.70
N ALA A 221 -8.31 -29.44 6.96
CA ALA A 221 -9.36 -28.50 7.33
C ALA A 221 -8.93 -27.03 7.14
N PHE A 222 -7.65 -26.68 7.41
CA PHE A 222 -7.13 -25.33 7.15
C PHE A 222 -7.11 -25.02 5.65
N LEU A 223 -6.71 -25.99 4.81
CA LEU A 223 -6.76 -25.87 3.36
C LEU A 223 -8.20 -25.63 2.88
N LYS A 224 -9.16 -26.46 3.32
CA LYS A 224 -10.57 -26.33 2.94
C LYS A 224 -11.17 -25.01 3.42
N HIS A 225 -10.78 -24.52 4.60
CA HIS A 225 -11.23 -23.24 5.10
C HIS A 225 -10.69 -22.07 4.26
N ALA A 226 -9.42 -22.11 3.87
CA ALA A 226 -8.83 -21.11 2.98
C ALA A 226 -9.46 -21.13 1.58
N MET A 227 -9.74 -22.31 1.01
CA MET A 227 -10.49 -22.46 -0.25
C MET A 227 -11.86 -21.78 -0.14
N ALA A 228 -12.63 -22.10 0.91
CA ALA A 228 -13.95 -21.51 1.14
C ALA A 228 -13.89 -19.98 1.28
N SER A 229 -12.87 -19.42 1.94
CA SER A 229 -12.70 -17.96 2.08
C SER A 229 -12.54 -17.26 0.73
N ILE A 230 -11.80 -17.88 -0.20
CA ILE A 230 -11.64 -17.41 -1.59
C ILE A 230 -12.95 -17.55 -2.37
N GLU A 231 -13.60 -18.72 -2.31
CA GLU A 231 -14.84 -19.00 -3.06
C GLU A 231 -16.01 -18.10 -2.65
N LEU A 232 -16.13 -17.78 -1.36
CA LEU A 232 -17.19 -16.91 -0.84
C LEU A 232 -16.98 -15.43 -1.20
N SER A 233 -15.74 -15.04 -1.50
CA SER A 233 -15.34 -13.65 -1.69
C SER A 233 -15.06 -13.28 -3.15
N THR A 234 -14.96 -14.28 -4.03
CA THR A 234 -14.55 -14.13 -5.42
C THR A 234 -15.36 -15.06 -6.32
N CYS A 235 -15.13 -14.99 -7.63
CA CYS A 235 -15.73 -15.93 -8.57
C CYS A 235 -14.93 -17.22 -8.78
N VAL A 236 -13.75 -17.36 -8.17
CA VAL A 236 -12.90 -18.55 -8.32
C VAL A 236 -13.52 -19.74 -7.59
N LEU A 237 -13.38 -20.94 -8.17
CA LEU A 237 -13.85 -22.20 -7.59
C LEU A 237 -12.71 -23.21 -7.47
N PHE A 238 -12.72 -24.02 -6.41
CA PHE A 238 -11.84 -25.16 -6.25
C PHE A 238 -12.62 -26.44 -6.51
N GLN A 239 -12.21 -27.18 -7.53
CA GLN A 239 -12.84 -28.43 -7.89
C GLN A 239 -11.88 -29.59 -7.61
N GLU A 240 -12.33 -30.51 -6.76
CA GLU A 240 -11.57 -31.70 -6.45
C GLU A 240 -11.65 -32.70 -7.62
N ALA A 241 -10.51 -33.21 -8.04
CA ALA A 241 -10.42 -34.30 -9.01
C ALA A 241 -10.74 -35.63 -8.30
N SER A 242 -11.73 -36.38 -8.80
CA SER A 242 -12.03 -37.71 -8.29
C SER A 242 -11.00 -38.72 -8.81
N SER A 243 -10.58 -39.66 -7.95
CA SER A 243 -9.79 -40.82 -8.37
C SER A 243 -10.57 -41.79 -9.27
N ASP A 244 -11.90 -41.72 -9.23
CA ASP A 244 -12.82 -42.63 -9.94
C ASP A 244 -13.28 -42.05 -11.28
N ASP A 245 -12.86 -40.82 -11.63
CA ASP A 245 -13.19 -40.22 -12.92
C ASP A 245 -12.36 -40.86 -14.04
N VAL A 246 -13.04 -41.29 -15.12
CA VAL A 246 -12.42 -41.85 -16.34
C VAL A 246 -11.45 -40.86 -17.00
N LEU A 247 -11.62 -39.56 -16.72
CA LEU A 247 -10.78 -38.47 -17.22
C LEU A 247 -10.02 -37.83 -16.08
N THR A 248 -8.71 -38.10 -16.00
CA THR A 248 -7.83 -37.38 -15.08
C THR A 248 -7.55 -35.97 -15.62
N PRO A 249 -7.73 -34.91 -14.80
CA PRO A 249 -7.40 -33.56 -15.23
C PRO A 249 -5.90 -33.47 -15.54
N ARG A 250 -5.55 -32.88 -16.70
CA ARG A 250 -4.16 -32.74 -17.14
C ARG A 250 -3.34 -31.76 -16.32
N ASN A 251 -4.02 -30.79 -15.70
CA ASN A 251 -3.41 -29.72 -14.92
C ASN A 251 -4.17 -29.63 -13.59
N LEU A 252 -3.51 -29.94 -12.48
CA LEU A 252 -4.08 -29.83 -11.14
C LEU A 252 -2.99 -29.54 -10.11
N VAL A 253 -3.42 -29.03 -8.96
CA VAL A 253 -2.58 -28.93 -7.75
C VAL A 253 -2.79 -30.18 -6.91
N TRP A 254 -1.75 -31.00 -6.76
CA TRP A 254 -1.81 -32.23 -5.95
C TRP A 254 -1.23 -31.96 -4.56
N PHE A 255 -2.03 -32.14 -3.53
CA PHE A 255 -1.61 -32.02 -2.14
C PHE A 255 -1.18 -33.39 -1.60
N GLY A 256 0.12 -33.57 -1.38
CA GLY A 256 0.73 -34.83 -0.94
C GLY A 256 1.57 -34.70 0.34
N SER A 257 2.03 -35.83 0.86
CA SER A 257 3.03 -35.86 1.95
C SER A 257 4.39 -35.37 1.48
N GLU A 258 4.69 -35.62 0.20
CA GLU A 258 5.87 -35.13 -0.51
C GLU A 258 5.46 -34.08 -1.55
N GLY A 259 6.41 -33.24 -1.96
CA GLY A 259 6.19 -32.20 -2.96
C GLY A 259 7.05 -30.96 -2.74
N GLU A 260 6.76 -29.92 -3.52
CA GLU A 260 7.36 -28.60 -3.33
C GLU A 260 6.80 -27.93 -2.07
N ASP A 261 7.63 -27.13 -1.39
CA ASP A 261 7.21 -26.36 -0.22
C ASP A 261 6.24 -25.23 -0.55
N MET A 262 6.37 -24.69 -1.76
CA MET A 262 5.69 -23.49 -2.22
C MET A 262 5.06 -23.81 -3.57
N PRO A 263 3.78 -23.52 -3.80
CA PRO A 263 3.19 -23.68 -5.11
C PRO A 263 3.85 -22.74 -6.12
N ASN A 264 3.71 -23.08 -7.39
CA ASN A 264 4.12 -22.18 -8.45
C ASN A 264 3.14 -20.99 -8.57
N LEU A 265 3.60 -19.91 -9.19
CA LEU A 265 2.80 -18.70 -9.33
C LEU A 265 1.80 -18.85 -10.49
N GLY A 266 0.59 -19.28 -10.16
CA GLY A 266 -0.51 -19.40 -11.10
C GLY A 266 -0.67 -20.78 -11.71
N PHE A 267 -1.44 -20.81 -12.80
CA PHE A 267 -1.63 -21.96 -13.66
C PHE A 267 -0.29 -22.46 -14.21
N MET A 268 -0.15 -23.78 -14.22
CA MET A 268 0.95 -24.48 -14.87
C MET A 268 0.41 -25.61 -15.74
N THR A 269 1.13 -25.90 -16.83
CA THR A 269 0.88 -27.11 -17.60
C THR A 269 1.44 -28.31 -16.85
N GLY A 270 0.64 -29.38 -16.73
CA GLY A 270 0.96 -30.55 -15.93
C GLY A 270 0.53 -30.42 -14.48
N ASN A 271 0.82 -31.46 -13.70
CA ASN A 271 0.50 -31.51 -12.28
C ASN A 271 1.63 -30.88 -11.47
N GLN A 272 1.28 -29.98 -10.55
CA GLN A 272 2.21 -29.51 -9.53
C GLN A 272 1.88 -30.22 -8.20
N THR A 273 2.88 -30.85 -7.60
CA THR A 273 2.72 -31.52 -6.31
C THR A 273 3.26 -30.63 -5.21
N VAL A 274 2.39 -30.23 -4.30
CA VAL A 274 2.70 -29.35 -3.17
C VAL A 274 2.57 -30.15 -1.89
N ARG A 275 3.59 -30.06 -1.04
CA ARG A 275 3.55 -30.70 0.26
C ARG A 275 2.52 -30.01 1.14
N LEU A 276 1.50 -30.75 1.54
CA LEU A 276 0.41 -30.20 2.34
C LEU A 276 0.90 -29.71 3.72
N GLU A 277 1.94 -30.34 4.27
CA GLU A 277 2.61 -29.89 5.49
C GLU A 277 3.13 -28.47 5.35
N SER A 278 3.86 -28.17 4.28
CA SER A 278 4.36 -26.81 4.02
C SER A 278 3.24 -25.79 3.81
N MET A 279 2.07 -26.23 3.33
CA MET A 279 0.88 -25.38 3.14
C MET A 279 0.21 -24.95 4.45
N SER A 280 0.45 -25.66 5.55
CA SER A 280 -0.20 -25.37 6.83
C SER A 280 0.77 -25.22 7.99
N GLN A 281 2.03 -25.65 7.87
CA GLN A 281 3.06 -25.44 8.86
C GLN A 281 3.76 -24.11 8.56
N GLY A 282 3.52 -23.12 9.41
CA GLY A 282 4.14 -21.81 9.29
C GLY A 282 3.47 -20.80 10.21
N ALA A 283 4.27 -19.89 10.77
CA ALA A 283 3.71 -18.66 11.27
C ALA A 283 3.08 -17.92 10.09
N PRO A 284 1.83 -17.41 10.18
CA PRO A 284 1.22 -16.95 11.44
C PRO A 284 -0.16 -17.54 11.75
N GLY A 285 -0.28 -18.84 11.50
CA GLY A 285 -1.54 -19.58 11.67
C GLY A 285 -1.79 -20.41 10.43
N HIS A 286 -2.18 -21.66 10.64
CA HIS A 286 -2.22 -22.64 9.57
C HIS A 286 -3.15 -22.24 8.40
N THR A 287 -4.29 -21.59 8.70
CA THR A 287 -5.19 -21.06 7.66
C THR A 287 -4.61 -19.86 6.92
N ALA A 288 -4.00 -18.89 7.61
CA ALA A 288 -3.46 -17.69 6.99
C ALA A 288 -2.35 -18.05 6.00
N HIS A 289 -1.50 -19.01 6.37
CA HIS A 289 -0.49 -19.57 5.48
C HIS A 289 -1.12 -20.27 4.28
N ALA A 290 -2.12 -21.13 4.50
CA ALA A 290 -2.83 -21.81 3.41
C ALA A 290 -3.49 -20.81 2.43
N LEU A 291 -4.07 -19.72 2.94
CA LEU A 291 -4.70 -18.68 2.15
C LEU A 291 -3.68 -17.91 1.29
N ASN A 292 -2.52 -17.56 1.85
CA ASN A 292 -1.41 -16.94 1.12
C ASN A 292 -0.96 -17.83 -0.06
N MET A 293 -0.72 -19.10 0.24
CA MET A 293 -0.26 -20.10 -0.73
C MET A 293 -1.31 -20.42 -1.81
N LEU A 294 -2.59 -20.52 -1.47
CA LEU A 294 -3.66 -20.66 -2.46
C LEU A 294 -3.76 -19.41 -3.34
N THR A 295 -3.56 -18.22 -2.78
CA THR A 295 -3.54 -16.98 -3.58
C THR A 295 -2.36 -16.98 -4.57
N ARG A 296 -1.22 -17.57 -4.18
CA ARG A 296 -0.10 -17.84 -5.09
C ARG A 296 -0.46 -18.84 -6.19
N VAL A 297 -1.22 -19.91 -5.88
CA VAL A 297 -1.79 -20.83 -6.90
C VAL A 297 -2.68 -20.09 -7.89
N LEU A 298 -3.37 -19.01 -7.47
CA LEU A 298 -4.16 -18.16 -8.36
C LEU A 298 -3.33 -17.23 -9.25
N GLY A 299 -2.01 -17.20 -9.09
CA GLY A 299 -1.10 -16.36 -9.89
C GLY A 299 -0.85 -14.98 -9.30
N VAL A 300 -1.34 -14.71 -8.09
CA VAL A 300 -1.17 -13.41 -7.42
C VAL A 300 0.12 -13.42 -6.59
N PRO A 301 1.10 -12.54 -6.89
CA PRO A 301 2.29 -12.41 -6.07
C PRO A 301 1.93 -11.88 -4.68
N MET A 302 2.81 -12.10 -3.71
CA MET A 302 2.61 -11.57 -2.35
C MET A 302 2.63 -10.04 -2.32
N MET A 303 1.79 -9.43 -1.49
CA MET A 303 1.82 -7.98 -1.22
C MET A 303 3.22 -7.49 -0.84
N SER A 304 3.96 -8.30 -0.08
CA SER A 304 5.36 -8.04 0.30
C SER A 304 6.36 -8.26 -0.85
N ASN A 305 5.92 -8.65 -2.03
CA ASN A 305 6.73 -8.74 -3.25
C ASN A 305 6.40 -7.60 -4.21
N ARG A 306 5.58 -6.62 -3.84
CA ARG A 306 5.31 -5.47 -4.71
C ARG A 306 6.57 -4.75 -5.16
N PHE A 307 6.53 -4.21 -6.37
CA PHE A 307 7.61 -3.40 -6.93
C PHE A 307 7.92 -2.15 -6.08
N ASP A 308 6.90 -1.62 -5.39
CA ASP A 308 6.95 -0.44 -4.52
C ASP A 308 7.03 -0.78 -3.02
N ARG A 309 7.20 -2.06 -2.65
CA ARG A 309 7.15 -2.51 -1.25
C ARG A 309 8.16 -1.80 -0.34
N ASP A 310 9.31 -1.37 -0.88
CA ASP A 310 10.40 -0.81 -0.08
C ASP A 310 10.03 0.58 0.48
N ASN A 311 8.89 1.14 0.03
CA ASN A 311 8.25 2.31 0.64
C ASN A 311 7.49 1.98 1.94
N TYR A 312 7.22 0.70 2.20
CA TYR A 312 6.33 0.22 3.26
C TYR A 312 7.03 -0.74 4.22
N VAL A 313 7.83 -1.67 3.69
CA VAL A 313 8.56 -2.69 4.46
C VAL A 313 10.02 -2.77 4.02
N ALA A 314 10.91 -3.04 4.96
CA ALA A 314 12.30 -3.40 4.74
C ALA A 314 12.47 -4.91 4.92
N ILE A 315 13.29 -5.52 4.07
CA ILE A 315 13.67 -6.93 4.17
C ILE A 315 15.06 -7.04 4.79
N ASN A 316 15.16 -7.70 5.93
CA ASN A 316 16.44 -8.03 6.54
C ASN A 316 17.01 -9.32 5.94
N TRP A 317 17.64 -9.18 4.76
CA TRP A 317 18.20 -10.30 3.98
C TRP A 317 19.18 -11.19 4.76
N LYS A 318 19.87 -10.66 5.77
CA LYS A 318 20.80 -11.45 6.60
C LYS A 318 20.12 -12.50 7.46
N ARG A 319 18.81 -12.34 7.71
CA ARG A 319 17.99 -13.25 8.53
C ARG A 319 17.17 -14.23 7.71
N VAL A 320 17.04 -13.98 6.41
CA VAL A 320 16.34 -14.89 5.50
C VAL A 320 17.12 -16.20 5.45
N GLU A 321 16.40 -17.32 5.54
CA GLU A 321 16.97 -18.64 5.40
C GLU A 321 17.68 -18.78 4.05
N LYS A 322 18.91 -19.30 4.07
CA LYS A 322 19.75 -19.40 2.88
C LYS A 322 19.07 -20.26 1.83
N GLY A 323 18.94 -19.74 0.61
CA GLY A 323 18.26 -20.40 -0.50
C GLY A 323 16.75 -20.15 -0.54
N LYS A 324 16.21 -19.28 0.32
CA LYS A 324 14.80 -18.88 0.34
C LYS A 324 14.60 -17.40 -0.06
N GLU A 325 15.66 -16.68 -0.39
CA GLU A 325 15.65 -15.24 -0.71
C GLU A 325 14.74 -14.92 -1.90
N HIS A 326 14.67 -15.80 -2.91
CA HIS A 326 13.86 -15.62 -4.11
C HIS A 326 12.36 -15.48 -3.83
N TYR A 327 11.88 -16.01 -2.70
CA TYR A 327 10.48 -15.84 -2.30
C TYR A 327 10.14 -14.43 -1.81
N LEU A 328 11.15 -13.64 -1.42
CA LEU A 328 11.02 -12.25 -0.99
C LEU A 328 11.50 -11.26 -2.07
N GLU A 329 11.81 -11.70 -3.28
CA GLU A 329 12.19 -10.81 -4.39
C GLU A 329 11.00 -9.99 -4.93
N LYS A 330 11.29 -8.81 -5.47
CA LYS A 330 10.24 -7.93 -6.03
C LYS A 330 9.69 -8.52 -7.32
N ALA A 331 8.37 -8.63 -7.39
CA ALA A 331 7.64 -8.81 -8.63
C ALA A 331 7.69 -7.52 -9.47
N PRO A 332 7.64 -7.63 -10.81
CA PRO A 332 7.64 -6.47 -11.69
C PRO A 332 6.37 -5.62 -11.52
N MET A 333 6.42 -4.36 -11.96
CA MET A 333 5.25 -3.45 -11.93
C MET A 333 4.05 -4.03 -12.70
N SER A 334 4.29 -4.80 -13.76
CA SER A 334 3.25 -5.49 -14.54
C SER A 334 2.47 -6.56 -13.76
N ALA A 335 2.98 -6.99 -12.61
CA ALA A 335 2.29 -7.93 -11.73
C ALA A 335 1.26 -7.25 -10.81
N TRP A 336 1.14 -5.92 -10.84
CA TRP A 336 0.31 -5.15 -9.92
C TRP A 336 -0.58 -4.14 -10.66
N LEU A 337 -1.74 -3.85 -10.07
CA LEU A 337 -2.68 -2.86 -10.60
C LEU A 337 -2.47 -1.54 -9.87
N GLN A 338 -2.32 -0.45 -10.62
CA GLN A 338 -2.04 0.88 -10.05
C GLN A 338 -3.11 1.34 -9.06
N GLN A 339 -4.37 0.93 -9.26
CA GLN A 339 -5.47 1.23 -8.35
C GLN A 339 -5.48 0.44 -7.03
N ILE A 340 -4.65 -0.60 -6.88
CA ILE A 340 -4.56 -1.36 -5.62
C ILE A 340 -3.44 -0.75 -4.76
N PRO A 341 -3.74 -0.12 -3.62
CA PRO A 341 -2.71 0.38 -2.71
C PRO A 341 -1.98 -0.76 -2.00
N TYR A 342 -0.88 -0.45 -1.33
CA TYR A 342 -0.19 -1.41 -0.46
C TYR A 342 -1.02 -1.69 0.79
N ASP A 343 -1.26 -2.96 1.10
CA ASP A 343 -2.18 -3.37 2.18
C ASP A 343 -1.49 -4.30 3.18
N PHE A 344 -1.14 -3.76 4.36
CA PHE A 344 -0.59 -4.54 5.47
C PHE A 344 -1.55 -5.62 6.02
N THR A 345 -2.84 -5.51 5.68
CA THR A 345 -3.88 -6.48 6.07
C THR A 345 -4.21 -7.49 4.97
N SER A 346 -3.47 -7.46 3.84
CA SER A 346 -3.59 -8.46 2.79
C SER A 346 -3.26 -9.85 3.32
N ALA A 347 -4.05 -10.85 2.90
CA ALA A 347 -3.77 -12.26 3.14
C ALA A 347 -2.46 -12.70 2.49
N THR A 348 -2.01 -11.97 1.47
CA THR A 348 -0.77 -12.24 0.74
C THR A 348 0.45 -11.53 1.33
N HIS A 349 0.28 -10.75 2.40
CA HIS A 349 1.41 -10.07 3.06
C HIS A 349 2.27 -11.08 3.83
N ALA A 350 3.59 -10.93 3.75
CA ALA A 350 4.53 -11.72 4.53
C ALA A 350 4.41 -11.35 6.02
N PRO A 351 4.38 -12.32 6.94
CA PRO A 351 4.55 -12.01 8.35
C PRO A 351 5.94 -11.52 8.69
N ALA A 352 6.08 -10.96 9.89
CA ALA A 352 7.32 -10.35 10.35
C ALA A 352 8.52 -11.31 10.33
N ASN A 353 8.30 -12.60 10.59
CA ASN A 353 9.33 -13.64 10.65
C ASN A 353 9.33 -14.56 9.41
N TYR A 354 8.76 -14.12 8.28
CA TYR A 354 8.65 -14.94 7.08
C TYR A 354 10.01 -15.47 6.59
N LEU A 355 10.11 -16.78 6.38
CA LEU A 355 11.33 -17.47 5.92
C LEU A 355 12.57 -17.16 6.75
N CYS A 356 12.41 -17.02 8.06
CA CYS A 356 13.54 -16.70 8.91
C CYS A 356 14.38 -17.93 9.26
N GLY A 357 15.68 -17.89 8.95
CA GLY A 357 16.64 -18.95 9.29
C GLY A 357 17.36 -18.75 10.62
N SER A 358 17.33 -17.54 11.19
CA SER A 358 18.15 -17.17 12.36
C SER A 358 17.46 -16.21 13.35
N CYS A 359 16.13 -16.19 13.37
CA CYS A 359 15.37 -15.30 14.25
C CYS A 359 15.47 -15.76 15.71
N THR A 360 15.81 -14.83 16.60
CA THR A 360 15.82 -15.01 18.05
C THR A 360 14.82 -14.05 18.69
N GLU A 361 14.50 -14.23 19.98
CA GLU A 361 13.60 -13.30 20.69
C GLU A 361 14.09 -11.84 20.65
N THR A 362 15.41 -11.62 20.62
CA THR A 362 16.04 -10.29 20.54
C THR A 362 16.11 -9.72 19.12
N SER A 363 15.83 -10.54 18.11
CA SER A 363 16.04 -10.23 16.71
C SER A 363 15.06 -11.03 15.82
N PRO A 364 13.73 -10.83 15.96
CA PRO A 364 12.73 -11.80 15.50
C PRO A 364 12.21 -11.60 14.06
N TYR A 365 12.64 -10.55 13.34
CA TYR A 365 11.96 -10.16 12.09
C TYR A 365 12.84 -10.20 10.84
N THR A 366 12.34 -10.80 9.77
CA THR A 366 12.86 -10.71 8.39
C THR A 366 12.18 -9.59 7.60
N VAL A 367 10.93 -9.28 7.93
CA VAL A 367 10.11 -8.24 7.30
C VAL A 367 9.71 -7.23 8.36
N GLU A 368 10.12 -5.98 8.19
CA GLU A 368 9.91 -4.92 9.16
C GLU A 368 9.24 -3.72 8.47
N PRO A 369 8.14 -3.16 8.99
CA PRO A 369 7.61 -1.90 8.49
C PRO A 369 8.67 -0.81 8.56
N VAL A 370 8.84 -0.04 7.48
CA VAL A 370 9.87 1.03 7.41
C VAL A 370 9.61 2.13 8.42
N GLN A 371 8.35 2.33 8.81
CA GLN A 371 7.97 3.37 9.75
C GLN A 371 7.86 2.80 11.16
N ASP A 372 8.64 3.35 12.09
CA ASP A 372 8.68 2.86 13.48
C ASP A 372 7.29 2.78 14.13
N HIS A 373 6.41 3.75 13.90
CA HIS A 373 5.06 3.73 14.48
C HIS A 373 4.15 2.63 13.92
N LEU A 374 4.53 2.01 12.80
CA LEU A 374 3.88 0.84 12.24
C LEU A 374 4.42 -0.48 12.84
N TRP A 375 5.29 -0.44 13.85
CA TRP A 375 5.78 -1.65 14.51
C TRP A 375 4.64 -2.58 14.94
N GLN A 376 3.49 -2.04 15.37
CA GLN A 376 2.32 -2.85 15.73
C GLN A 376 1.77 -3.69 14.57
N LYS A 377 2.03 -3.29 13.32
CA LYS A 377 1.64 -4.06 12.14
C LYS A 377 2.37 -5.40 12.07
N THR A 378 3.56 -5.54 12.66
CA THR A 378 4.26 -6.84 12.74
C THR A 378 3.43 -7.92 13.44
N LEU A 379 2.52 -7.52 14.35
CA LEU A 379 1.60 -8.40 15.07
C LEU A 379 0.41 -8.89 14.22
N SER A 380 0.15 -8.24 13.08
CA SER A 380 -1.08 -8.46 12.29
C SER A 380 -0.82 -8.84 10.84
N MET A 381 0.30 -8.39 10.27
CA MET A 381 0.62 -8.61 8.86
C MET A 381 0.88 -10.09 8.60
N GLY A 382 0.28 -10.63 7.54
CA GLY A 382 0.33 -12.05 7.20
C GLY A 382 -0.47 -12.99 8.13
N HIS A 383 -1.10 -12.50 9.20
CA HIS A 383 -1.84 -13.32 10.17
C HIS A 383 -3.34 -13.46 9.82
N ARG A 384 -3.75 -13.03 8.63
CA ARG A 384 -5.16 -12.91 8.24
C ARG A 384 -5.67 -14.24 7.67
N THR A 385 -6.80 -14.70 8.17
CA THR A 385 -7.46 -15.93 7.71
C THR A 385 -8.51 -15.69 6.63
N ASP A 386 -8.70 -14.43 6.23
CA ASP A 386 -9.65 -14.00 5.20
C ASP A 386 -8.99 -12.98 4.27
N LEU A 387 -9.52 -12.90 3.05
CA LEU A 387 -9.09 -11.92 2.05
C LEU A 387 -9.41 -10.49 2.49
N SER A 388 -8.46 -9.57 2.30
CA SER A 388 -8.70 -8.12 2.41
C SER A 388 -9.54 -7.61 1.24
N ASP A 389 -10.05 -6.37 1.34
CA ASP A 389 -10.71 -5.70 0.23
C ASP A 389 -9.81 -5.64 -1.01
N SER A 390 -8.53 -5.35 -0.81
CA SER A 390 -7.50 -5.28 -1.85
C SER A 390 -7.32 -6.64 -2.55
N ASP A 391 -7.26 -7.72 -1.78
CA ASP A 391 -7.11 -9.07 -2.33
C ASP A 391 -8.32 -9.47 -3.17
N ARG A 392 -9.53 -9.24 -2.63
CA ARG A 392 -10.79 -9.54 -3.32
C ARG A 392 -10.90 -8.77 -4.62
N HIS A 393 -10.57 -7.47 -4.58
CA HIS A 393 -10.64 -6.62 -5.76
C HIS A 393 -9.66 -7.06 -6.83
N LEU A 394 -8.41 -7.36 -6.44
CA LEU A 394 -7.39 -7.86 -7.35
C LEU A 394 -7.81 -9.17 -8.02
N ILE A 395 -8.25 -10.17 -7.24
CA ILE A 395 -8.66 -11.47 -7.78
C ILE A 395 -9.86 -11.31 -8.73
N ASN A 396 -10.86 -10.50 -8.37
CA ASN A 396 -12.04 -10.28 -9.21
C ASN A 396 -11.72 -9.59 -10.54
N ILE A 397 -10.76 -8.66 -10.57
CA ILE A 397 -10.30 -8.05 -11.83
C ILE A 397 -9.56 -9.08 -12.68
N LEU A 398 -8.66 -9.87 -12.08
CA LEU A 398 -7.87 -10.86 -12.80
C LEU A 398 -8.74 -11.97 -13.40
N TYR A 399 -9.63 -12.54 -12.59
CA TYR A 399 -10.46 -13.69 -12.98
C TYR A 399 -11.80 -13.32 -13.63
N GLY A 400 -12.14 -12.03 -13.72
CA GLY A 400 -13.44 -11.58 -14.23
C GLY A 400 -13.77 -12.16 -15.62
N ARG A 401 -12.80 -12.16 -16.54
CA ARG A 401 -12.98 -12.74 -17.88
C ARG A 401 -13.17 -14.25 -17.84
N GLU A 402 -12.32 -14.97 -17.10
CA GLU A 402 -12.38 -16.43 -17.00
C GLU A 402 -13.71 -16.89 -16.40
N CYS A 403 -14.15 -16.24 -15.33
CA CYS A 403 -15.43 -16.50 -14.70
C CYS A 403 -16.60 -16.17 -15.64
N GLN A 404 -16.53 -15.08 -16.41
CA GLN A 404 -17.56 -14.73 -17.39
C GLN A 404 -17.66 -15.81 -18.49
N ILE A 405 -16.54 -16.29 -19.02
CA ILE A 405 -16.53 -17.39 -20.00
C ILE A 405 -17.22 -18.62 -19.41
N ARG A 406 -16.92 -18.99 -18.15
CA ARG A 406 -17.58 -20.10 -17.46
C ARG A 406 -19.09 -19.94 -17.34
N PHE A 407 -19.58 -18.73 -17.06
CA PHE A 407 -21.01 -18.47 -16.98
C PHE A 407 -21.68 -18.58 -18.35
N LEU A 408 -21.04 -18.08 -19.39
CA LEU A 408 -21.57 -18.14 -20.76
C LEU A 408 -21.54 -19.56 -21.33
N SER A 409 -20.57 -20.39 -20.96
CA SER A 409 -20.47 -21.79 -21.42
C SER A 409 -21.47 -22.76 -20.76
N LYS A 410 -22.23 -22.31 -19.76
CA LYS A 410 -23.31 -23.10 -19.12
C LYS A 410 -24.65 -22.96 -19.84
N HIS A 411 -24.75 -22.05 -20.82
CA HIS A 411 -25.87 -21.87 -21.74
C HIS A 411 -25.45 -22.32 -23.13
#